data_AF-A0A8T7JUG9-F1
#
_entry.id   AF-A0A8T7JUG9-F1
#
_cell.length_a   1.000
_cell.length_b   1.000
_cell.length_c   1.000
_cell.angle_alpha   90.00
_cell.angle_beta   90.00
_cell.angle_gamma   90.00
#
_symmetry.space_group_name_H-M   'P 1'
#
loop_
_entity.id
_entity.type
_entity.pdbx_description
1 polymer ?
#
loop_
_entity_poly.entity_id
_entity_poly.type
_entity_poly.pdbx_seq_one_letter_code
_entity_poly.pdbx_strand_id
1 'polypeptide(L)'
;SPWVVTMDALEPFRAQGPQQDPAPLPYLGANANGFDIQLEVSLQSARMDKPQVISRSNMKHLYWSIDQMLAHHTITGCNMRVGDLCGTGTISGPTEDSCGSLLELTWRGEKPIQLSSGEERKFLQDGDTLTMRGYCQGDGYRIGFGEVTGKILPAK
;
A
#
# COMPACT_ATOMS: atom_id res chain seq x y z
N SER A 1 6.00 -7.58 -5.12
CA SER A 1 5.65 -8.33 -6.35
C SER A 1 6.93 -8.61 -7.12
N PRO A 2 6.93 -9.53 -8.11
CA PRO A 2 8.15 -9.84 -8.87
C PRO A 2 8.50 -8.81 -9.94
N TRP A 3 7.57 -7.94 -10.31
CA TRP A 3 7.74 -6.95 -11.39
C TRP A 3 8.03 -5.55 -10.84
N VAL A 4 9.15 -4.97 -11.28
CA VAL A 4 9.48 -3.56 -11.02
C VAL A 4 8.91 -2.71 -12.16
N VAL A 5 7.82 -2.00 -11.88
CA VAL A 5 7.25 -1.01 -12.82
C VAL A 5 8.13 0.24 -12.78
N THR A 6 8.57 0.72 -13.94
CA THR A 6 9.50 1.86 -14.03
C THR A 6 8.80 3.17 -13.73
N MET A 7 9.56 4.16 -13.24
CA MET A 7 9.05 5.52 -13.02
C MET A 7 8.50 6.15 -14.30
N ASP A 8 9.15 5.92 -15.45
CA ASP A 8 8.68 6.41 -16.76
C ASP A 8 7.28 5.89 -17.12
N ALA A 9 6.97 4.63 -16.78
CA ALA A 9 5.65 4.07 -17.01
C ALA A 9 4.60 4.70 -16.07
N LEU A 10 5.01 5.15 -14.88
CA LEU A 10 4.14 5.79 -13.90
C LEU A 10 3.95 7.29 -14.13
N GLU A 11 4.79 7.92 -14.94
CA GLU A 11 4.77 9.37 -15.20
C GLU A 11 3.38 9.91 -15.60
N PRO A 12 2.59 9.25 -16.48
CA PRO A 12 1.25 9.71 -16.83
C PRO A 12 0.25 9.72 -15.67
N PHE A 13 0.58 9.05 -14.56
CA PHE A 13 -0.28 8.87 -13.38
C PHE A 13 0.19 9.68 -12.18
N ARG A 14 1.04 10.69 -12.37
CA ARG A 14 1.33 11.67 -11.31
C ARG A 14 0.03 12.29 -10.80
N ALA A 15 -0.06 12.42 -9.49
CA ALA A 15 -1.21 13.00 -8.81
C ALA A 15 -0.76 13.97 -7.73
N GLN A 16 -1.61 14.96 -7.44
CA GLN A 16 -1.39 15.82 -6.28
C GLN A 16 -1.60 15.00 -5.01
N GLY A 17 -0.59 14.98 -4.14
CA GLY A 17 -0.70 14.38 -2.81
C GLY A 17 -1.48 15.29 -1.84
N PRO A 18 -1.59 14.89 -0.55
CA PRO A 18 -2.17 15.72 0.49
C PRO A 18 -1.42 17.04 0.64
N GLN A 19 -2.15 18.10 0.99
CA GLN A 19 -1.53 19.38 1.35
C GLN A 19 -0.69 19.20 2.61
N GLN A 20 0.56 19.67 2.57
CA GLN A 20 1.46 19.61 3.71
C GLN A 20 1.35 20.89 4.55
N ASP A 21 0.99 20.74 5.82
CA ASP A 21 0.93 21.81 6.82
C ASP A 21 1.49 21.29 8.17
N PRO A 22 2.57 21.89 8.73
CA PRO A 22 3.31 23.05 8.21
C PRO A 22 4.03 22.77 6.89
N ALA A 23 4.34 23.86 6.17
CA ALA A 23 5.16 23.78 4.97
C ALA A 23 6.52 23.12 5.29
N PRO A 24 6.97 22.13 4.49
CA PRO A 24 8.27 21.50 4.70
C PRO A 24 9.42 22.49 4.57
N LEU A 25 10.57 22.13 5.15
CA LEU A 25 11.81 22.86 4.93
C LEU A 25 12.22 22.82 3.44
N PRO A 26 12.92 23.84 2.92
CA PRO A 26 13.20 23.96 1.49
C PRO A 26 13.85 22.74 0.82
N TYR A 27 14.67 21.97 1.54
CA TYR A 27 15.33 20.77 0.98
C TYR A 27 14.36 19.63 0.61
N LEU A 28 13.13 19.65 1.13
CA LEU A 28 12.06 18.70 0.82
C LEU A 28 11.18 19.17 -0.36
N GLY A 29 11.45 20.36 -0.91
CA GLY A 29 10.66 20.93 -2.00
C GLY A 29 9.24 21.34 -1.59
N ALA A 30 8.55 22.03 -2.50
CA ALA A 30 7.25 22.65 -2.24
C ALA A 30 6.03 21.78 -2.61
N ASN A 31 6.21 20.74 -3.43
CA ASN A 31 5.10 19.98 -4.01
C ASN A 31 5.29 18.46 -3.80
N ALA A 32 4.52 17.88 -2.88
CA ALA A 32 4.44 16.44 -2.71
C ALA A 32 3.58 15.83 -3.84
N ASN A 33 4.21 15.53 -4.98
CA ASN A 33 3.56 14.75 -6.03
C ASN A 33 3.58 13.27 -5.64
N GLY A 34 2.40 12.66 -5.61
CA GLY A 34 2.23 11.22 -5.50
C GLY A 34 1.94 10.59 -6.86
N PHE A 35 1.46 9.36 -6.83
CA PHE A 35 0.98 8.64 -8.01
C PHE A 35 -0.42 8.11 -7.74
N ASP A 36 -1.32 8.21 -8.72
CA ASP A 36 -2.66 7.62 -8.65
C ASP A 36 -2.59 6.12 -8.94
N ILE A 37 -2.16 5.37 -7.92
CA ILE A 37 -2.04 3.91 -7.94
C ILE A 37 -3.13 3.35 -7.06
N GLN A 38 -4.09 2.66 -7.68
CA GLN A 38 -5.17 1.97 -6.99
C GLN A 38 -4.60 0.71 -6.36
N LEU A 39 -4.82 0.54 -5.05
CA LEU A 39 -4.29 -0.56 -4.25
C LEU A 39 -5.43 -1.37 -3.67
N GLU A 40 -5.29 -2.69 -3.70
CA GLU A 40 -6.29 -3.62 -3.15
C GLU A 40 -5.60 -4.73 -2.35
N VAL A 41 -6.16 -5.05 -1.19
CA VAL A 41 -5.74 -6.19 -0.36
C VAL A 41 -6.90 -7.16 -0.20
N SER A 42 -6.65 -8.43 -0.50
CA SER A 42 -7.62 -9.51 -0.34
C SER A 42 -7.12 -10.59 0.61
N LEU A 43 -8.02 -11.14 1.42
CA LEU A 43 -7.78 -12.21 2.37
C LEU A 43 -8.60 -13.45 2.00
N GLN A 44 -8.00 -14.63 2.10
CA GLN A 44 -8.66 -15.90 1.88
C GLN A 44 -8.28 -16.88 3.00
N SER A 45 -9.27 -17.34 3.76
CA SER A 45 -9.07 -18.43 4.71
C SER A 45 -9.13 -19.78 3.99
N ALA A 46 -8.72 -20.86 4.67
CA ALA A 46 -8.82 -22.22 4.15
C ALA A 46 -10.27 -22.69 3.90
N ARG A 47 -11.28 -22.00 4.45
CA ARG A 47 -12.71 -22.34 4.26
C ARG A 47 -13.37 -21.55 3.13
N MET A 48 -12.63 -20.66 2.47
CA MET A 48 -13.15 -19.79 1.42
C MET A 48 -12.77 -20.29 0.03
N ASP A 49 -13.75 -20.39 -0.86
CA ASP A 49 -13.51 -20.76 -2.27
C ASP A 49 -12.88 -19.62 -3.09
N LYS A 50 -13.08 -18.37 -2.66
CA LYS A 50 -12.59 -17.17 -3.33
C LYS A 50 -12.08 -16.16 -2.30
N PRO A 51 -11.06 -15.35 -2.63
CA PRO A 51 -10.58 -14.29 -1.76
C PRO A 51 -11.63 -13.18 -1.58
N GLN A 52 -11.69 -12.61 -0.39
CA GLN A 52 -12.49 -11.42 -0.08
C GLN A 52 -11.57 -10.19 -0.03
N VAL A 53 -11.97 -9.12 -0.71
CA VAL A 53 -11.29 -7.83 -0.59
C VAL A 53 -11.59 -7.22 0.76
N ILE A 54 -10.55 -6.88 1.52
CA ILE A 54 -10.64 -6.32 2.88
C ILE A 54 -10.18 -4.87 2.96
N SER A 55 -9.47 -4.38 1.94
CA SER A 55 -9.05 -2.98 1.87
C SER A 55 -8.89 -2.53 0.43
N ARG A 56 -9.32 -1.30 0.13
CA ARG A 56 -9.03 -0.57 -1.11
C ARG A 56 -8.51 0.81 -0.77
N SER A 57 -7.30 1.11 -1.20
CA SER A 57 -6.63 2.37 -0.90
C SER A 57 -5.97 2.93 -2.16
N ASN A 58 -5.18 3.98 -1.99
CA ASN A 58 -4.47 4.60 -3.08
C ASN A 58 -3.14 5.20 -2.61
N MET A 59 -2.09 5.03 -3.40
CA MET A 59 -0.78 5.60 -3.09
C MET A 59 -0.79 7.14 -3.02
N LYS A 60 -1.72 7.82 -3.70
CA LYS A 60 -1.86 9.28 -3.65
C LYS A 60 -2.22 9.82 -2.26
N HIS A 61 -2.58 8.96 -1.30
CA HIS A 61 -2.81 9.34 0.08
C HIS A 61 -1.52 9.48 0.92
N LEU A 62 -0.35 9.11 0.38
CA LEU A 62 0.92 9.31 1.06
C LEU A 62 1.18 10.81 1.29
N TYR A 63 1.37 11.17 2.56
CA TYR A 63 1.66 12.56 2.95
C TYR A 63 3.05 13.04 2.54
N TRP A 64 4.03 12.12 2.49
CA TRP A 64 5.39 12.39 2.01
C TRP A 64 5.57 11.71 0.65
N SER A 65 6.08 12.43 -0.35
CA SER A 65 6.37 11.84 -1.65
C SER A 65 7.61 10.93 -1.61
N ILE A 66 7.75 10.07 -2.62
CA ILE A 66 8.95 9.21 -2.76
C ILE A 66 10.22 10.07 -2.86
N ASP A 67 10.12 11.20 -3.57
CA ASP A 67 11.22 12.16 -3.73
C ASP A 67 11.64 12.78 -2.39
N GLN A 68 10.67 13.13 -1.55
CA GLN A 68 10.90 13.66 -0.20
C GLN A 68 11.50 12.60 0.73
N MET A 69 10.99 11.37 0.69
CA MET A 69 11.53 10.26 1.48
C MET A 69 13.00 10.02 1.13
N LEU A 70 13.35 10.02 -0.16
CA LEU A 70 14.72 9.83 -0.62
C LEU A 70 15.62 11.02 -0.24
N ALA A 71 15.18 12.26 -0.48
CA ALA A 71 15.92 13.45 -0.10
C ALA A 71 16.22 13.48 1.40
N HIS A 72 15.22 13.12 2.23
CA HIS A 72 15.39 13.01 3.68
C HIS A 72 16.34 11.89 4.08
N HIS A 73 16.27 10.72 3.44
CA HIS A 73 17.17 9.60 3.72
C HIS A 73 18.63 10.02 3.54
N THR A 74 18.94 10.79 2.49
CA THR A 74 20.32 11.11 2.11
C THR A 74 20.86 12.42 2.69
N ILE A 75 20.05 13.21 3.40
CA ILE A 75 20.42 14.58 3.81
C ILE A 75 21.67 14.65 4.71
N THR A 76 21.95 13.60 5.48
CA THR A 76 23.10 13.52 6.39
C THR A 76 24.31 12.79 5.79
N GLY A 77 24.27 12.48 4.50
CA GLY A 77 25.35 11.78 3.79
C GLY A 77 25.21 10.25 3.75
N CYS A 78 24.04 9.70 4.12
CA CYS A 78 23.75 8.28 3.88
C CYS A 78 23.76 8.00 2.37
N ASN A 79 24.54 7.00 1.94
CA ASN A 79 24.69 6.65 0.54
C ASN A 79 23.63 5.64 0.09
N MET A 80 23.04 5.88 -1.08
CA MET A 80 22.16 4.91 -1.76
C MET A 80 22.93 4.13 -2.82
N ARG A 81 22.50 2.89 -3.08
CA ARG A 81 23.09 2.00 -4.07
C ARG A 81 22.01 1.41 -4.97
N VAL A 82 22.44 0.96 -6.14
CA VAL A 82 21.57 0.21 -7.05
C VAL A 82 21.04 -1.03 -6.34
N GLY A 83 19.71 -1.20 -6.37
CA GLY A 83 19.02 -2.31 -5.74
C GLY A 83 18.56 -2.08 -4.31
N ASP A 84 18.88 -0.92 -3.69
CA ASP A 84 18.28 -0.57 -2.41
C ASP A 84 16.75 -0.43 -2.54
N LEU A 85 16.02 -0.91 -1.54
CA LEU A 85 14.56 -0.90 -1.51
C LEU A 85 14.05 0.01 -0.38
N CYS A 86 13.24 1.01 -0.72
CA CYS A 86 12.64 1.92 0.24
C CYS A 86 11.13 1.66 0.36
N GLY A 87 10.67 1.31 1.56
CA GLY A 87 9.25 1.16 1.84
C GLY A 87 8.59 2.52 2.09
N THR A 88 7.36 2.69 1.59
CA THR A 88 6.54 3.90 1.80
C THR A 88 6.00 4.03 3.23
N GLY A 89 6.04 2.94 3.99
CA GLY A 89 5.18 2.74 5.16
C GLY A 89 3.81 2.19 4.75
N THR A 90 3.00 1.85 5.75
CA THR A 90 1.60 1.41 5.56
C THR A 90 0.80 2.51 4.88
N ILE A 91 0.05 2.16 3.82
CA ILE A 91 -0.75 3.12 3.05
C ILE A 91 -2.22 2.99 3.47
N SER A 92 -2.69 3.97 4.26
CA SER A 92 -4.08 4.07 4.70
C SER A 92 -4.72 5.30 4.05
N GLY A 93 -5.92 5.11 3.48
CA GLY A 93 -6.72 6.22 2.95
C GLY A 93 -7.62 6.85 4.03
N PRO A 94 -8.50 7.77 3.64
CA PRO A 94 -9.33 8.53 4.58
C PRO A 94 -10.56 7.76 5.11
N THR A 95 -10.91 6.60 4.54
CA THR A 95 -12.09 5.81 4.92
C THR A 95 -11.70 4.53 5.66
N GLU A 96 -12.59 4.00 6.51
CA GLU A 96 -12.31 2.79 7.30
C GLU A 96 -11.95 1.58 6.42
N ASP A 97 -12.55 1.45 5.22
CA ASP A 97 -12.29 0.38 4.25
C ASP A 97 -11.02 0.60 3.38
N SER A 98 -10.28 1.68 3.66
CA SER A 98 -9.02 2.02 2.98
C SER A 98 -7.80 1.95 3.89
N CYS A 99 -7.97 1.48 5.13
CA CYS A 99 -6.88 1.25 6.07
C CYS A 99 -5.93 0.14 5.58
N GLY A 100 -4.62 0.34 5.78
CA GLY A 100 -3.56 -0.51 5.22
C GLY A 100 -3.13 -1.70 6.09
N SER A 101 -3.73 -1.88 7.27
CA SER A 101 -3.41 -3.00 8.17
C SER A 101 -4.64 -3.55 8.89
N LEU A 102 -4.57 -4.82 9.31
CA LEU A 102 -5.61 -5.42 10.16
C LEU A 102 -5.71 -4.74 11.53
N LEU A 103 -4.60 -4.18 12.04
CA LEU A 103 -4.61 -3.41 13.28
C LEU A 103 -5.56 -2.21 13.18
N GLU A 104 -5.53 -1.51 12.05
CA GLU A 104 -6.39 -0.35 11.77
C GLU A 104 -7.80 -0.80 11.38
N LEU A 105 -7.92 -1.71 10.40
CA LEU A 105 -9.22 -2.21 9.89
C LEU A 105 -10.08 -2.79 11.00
N THR A 106 -9.46 -3.48 11.97
CA THR A 106 -10.20 -4.13 13.05
C THR A 106 -10.22 -3.33 14.34
N TRP A 107 -9.65 -2.12 14.33
CA TRP A 107 -9.50 -1.28 15.51
C TRP A 107 -8.93 -2.06 16.71
N ARG A 108 -7.71 -2.59 16.54
CA ARG A 108 -7.04 -3.45 17.54
C ARG A 108 -7.85 -4.69 17.92
N GLY A 109 -8.67 -5.20 17.00
CA GLY A 109 -9.53 -6.38 17.19
C GLY A 109 -10.86 -6.12 17.88
N GLU A 110 -11.22 -4.85 18.14
CA GLU A 110 -12.54 -4.48 18.68
C GLU A 110 -13.66 -4.57 17.62
N LYS A 111 -13.31 -4.40 16.34
CA LYS A 111 -14.23 -4.47 15.19
C LYS A 111 -13.77 -5.56 14.21
N PRO A 112 -14.02 -6.86 14.45
CA PRO A 112 -13.56 -7.92 13.56
C PRO A 112 -14.12 -7.80 12.14
N ILE A 113 -13.33 -8.17 11.14
CA ILE A 113 -13.81 -8.31 9.75
C ILE A 113 -14.62 -9.60 9.66
N GLN A 114 -15.83 -9.50 9.10
CA GLN A 114 -16.64 -10.66 8.72
C GLN A 114 -16.20 -11.19 7.36
N LEU A 115 -15.79 -12.45 7.31
CA LEU A 115 -15.44 -13.15 6.08
C LEU A 115 -16.67 -13.81 5.46
N SER A 116 -16.65 -14.01 4.14
CA SER A 116 -17.72 -14.66 3.39
C SER A 116 -17.98 -16.12 3.79
N SER A 117 -17.02 -16.76 4.47
CA SER A 117 -17.19 -18.09 5.08
C SER A 117 -17.99 -18.08 6.39
N GLY A 118 -18.35 -16.90 6.92
CA GLY A 118 -18.94 -16.72 8.25
C GLY A 118 -17.91 -16.69 9.39
N GLU A 119 -16.62 -16.75 9.07
CA GLU A 119 -15.54 -16.56 10.05
C GLU A 119 -15.29 -15.08 10.32
N GLU A 120 -14.79 -14.77 11.52
CA GLU A 120 -14.27 -13.45 11.85
C GLU A 120 -12.74 -13.42 11.79
N ARG A 121 -12.18 -12.25 11.46
CA ARG A 121 -10.75 -11.96 11.58
C ARG A 121 -10.49 -10.66 12.33
N LYS A 122 -9.66 -10.76 13.36
CA LYS A 122 -9.02 -9.63 14.07
C LYS A 122 -7.60 -9.43 13.54
N PHE A 123 -6.85 -10.52 13.47
CA PHE A 123 -5.52 -10.62 12.88
C PHE A 123 -5.48 -11.87 11.99
N LEU A 124 -4.37 -12.04 11.26
CA LEU A 124 -4.14 -13.23 10.45
C LEU A 124 -4.08 -14.49 11.33
N GLN A 125 -4.61 -15.58 10.79
CA GLN A 125 -4.55 -16.92 11.37
C GLN A 125 -3.76 -17.86 10.46
N ASP A 126 -3.33 -19.00 11.02
CA ASP A 126 -2.66 -20.04 10.24
C ASP A 126 -3.55 -20.50 9.07
N GLY A 127 -2.94 -20.64 7.90
CA GLY A 127 -3.63 -21.02 6.67
C GLY A 127 -4.26 -19.86 5.91
N ASP A 128 -4.37 -18.66 6.50
CA ASP A 128 -4.82 -17.48 5.78
C ASP A 128 -3.83 -17.11 4.66
N THR A 129 -4.37 -16.74 3.50
CA THR A 129 -3.60 -16.24 2.36
C THR A 129 -3.96 -14.77 2.13
N LEU A 130 -2.96 -13.89 2.19
CA LEU A 130 -3.08 -12.47 1.90
C LEU A 130 -2.52 -12.20 0.50
N THR A 131 -3.25 -11.43 -0.31
CA THR A 131 -2.78 -10.99 -1.63
C THR A 131 -2.94 -9.48 -1.78
N MET A 132 -1.90 -8.80 -2.21
CA MET A 132 -1.94 -7.37 -2.56
C MET A 132 -1.82 -7.20 -4.07
N ARG A 133 -2.61 -6.28 -4.62
CA ARG A 133 -2.61 -5.90 -6.04
C ARG A 133 -2.56 -4.39 -6.17
N GLY A 134 -1.94 -3.92 -7.24
CA GLY A 134 -1.85 -2.51 -7.56
C GLY A 134 -1.93 -2.28 -9.05
N TYR A 135 -2.59 -1.21 -9.46
CA TYR A 135 -2.57 -0.76 -10.85
C TYR A 135 -2.77 0.75 -10.95
N CYS A 136 -2.39 1.32 -12.08
CA CYS A 136 -2.82 2.65 -12.52
C CYS A 136 -3.86 2.51 -13.62
N GLN A 137 -4.93 3.29 -13.57
CA GLN A 137 -6.01 3.29 -14.57
C GLN A 137 -5.79 4.37 -15.63
N GLY A 138 -5.56 3.95 -16.88
CA GLY A 138 -5.55 4.84 -18.05
C GLY A 138 -6.88 4.78 -18.81
N ASP A 139 -6.97 5.53 -19.92
CA ASP A 139 -8.14 5.48 -20.81
C ASP A 139 -8.11 4.20 -21.67
N GLY A 140 -8.92 3.21 -21.29
CA GLY A 140 -8.98 1.92 -21.97
C GLY A 140 -7.83 0.95 -21.66
N TYR A 141 -6.90 1.28 -20.77
CA TYR A 141 -5.78 0.41 -20.38
C TYR A 141 -5.42 0.50 -18.88
N ARG A 142 -4.59 -0.44 -18.41
CA ARG A 142 -4.02 -0.43 -17.05
C ARG A 142 -2.53 -0.70 -17.08
N ILE A 143 -1.79 -0.07 -16.17
CA ILE A 143 -0.41 -0.45 -15.82
C ILE A 143 -0.47 -1.17 -14.48
N GLY A 144 -0.32 -2.49 -14.50
CA GLY A 144 -0.43 -3.33 -13.32
C GLY A 144 0.92 -3.70 -12.71
N PHE A 145 0.93 -3.91 -11.40
CA PHE A 145 2.11 -4.36 -10.64
C PHE A 145 2.17 -5.89 -10.47
N GLY A 146 1.24 -6.61 -11.09
CA GLY A 146 0.97 -8.02 -10.80
C GLY A 146 0.37 -8.19 -9.40
N GLU A 147 0.67 -9.32 -8.77
CA GLU A 147 0.27 -9.59 -7.39
C GLU A 147 1.48 -9.94 -6.50
N VAL A 148 1.29 -9.76 -5.19
CA VAL A 148 2.17 -10.29 -4.16
C VAL A 148 1.32 -11.02 -3.15
N THR A 149 1.57 -12.32 -3.01
CA THR A 149 0.75 -13.24 -2.23
C THR A 149 1.61 -13.98 -1.23
N GLY A 150 1.09 -14.18 -0.02
CA GLY A 150 1.72 -14.98 1.02
C GLY A 150 0.68 -15.75 1.82
N LYS A 151 0.99 -17.01 2.14
CA LYS A 151 0.19 -17.85 3.02
C LYS A 151 0.87 -17.96 4.38
N ILE A 152 0.10 -17.78 5.45
CA ILE A 152 0.57 -17.93 6.82
C ILE A 152 0.67 -19.42 7.13
N LEU A 153 1.86 -19.84 7.59
CA LEU A 153 2.11 -21.19 8.07
C LEU A 153 2.13 -21.17 9.61
N PRO A 154 1.76 -22.29 10.26
CA PRO A 154 1.92 -22.43 11.70
C PRO A 154 3.35 -22.16 12.15
N ALA A 155 3.47 -21.65 13.38
CA ALA A 155 4.75 -21.55 14.06
C ALA A 155 5.42 -22.93 14.19
N LYS A 156 6.75 -22.94 14.25
CA LYS A 156 7.55 -24.16 14.43
C LYS A 156 7.51 -24.66 15.87
#